data_AF-A0A4Y2NIX3-F1
#
_entry.id   AF-A0A4Y2NIX3-F1
#
_cell.length_a   1.000
_cell.length_b   1.000
_cell.length_c   1.000
_cell.angle_alpha   90.00
_cell.angle_beta   90.00
_cell.angle_gamma   90.00
#
_symmetry.space_group_name_H-M   'P 1'
#
loop_
_entity.id
_entity.type
_entity.pdbx_description
1 polymer ?
#
loop_
_entity_poly.entity_id
_entity_poly.type
_entity_poly.pdbx_seq_one_letter_code
_entity_poly.pdbx_strand_id
1 'polypeptide(L)'
;MVLGLVFGKIIRGALDMTGKHPEEVEDTKEISGVVFGTYNTSVSKPRPYTMTPRSDREVDEVKVYTDGSRNDSDCSGSGIYITTHNQELKIHRRNPDFCSVFRSELIAIDEGLDSLSSFSCSDEIWILTDSRSSIQHSSNWHRVRDNTGMNILNKLKSLSVSYRIHLQWIPAHVNIQGNEISDAIAKAGADDASVPSAPLTYLEQFSRAKDRNKTILLIPPVHHWYQGSRPGGCLSIACSRHDQTTLTRLLSGHIRSLSFSYNSECFEICLKCTAEQAAPDHVLACLELSKQDLVSNPLLTLDFFRVHRLMDLI
;
A
#
# COMPACT_ATOMS: atom_id res chain seq x y z
N MET A 1 53.12 11.23 -3.19
CA MET A 1 53.49 10.23 -2.16
C MET A 1 53.12 10.82 -0.82
N VAL A 2 51.96 10.46 -0.26
CA VAL A 2 51.72 9.32 0.67
C VAL A 2 52.24 9.68 2.08
N LEU A 3 51.38 10.05 3.03
CA LEU A 3 50.49 9.25 3.93
C LEU A 3 51.19 8.83 5.23
N GLY A 4 50.48 8.98 6.37
CA GLY A 4 50.70 8.24 7.62
C GLY A 4 50.87 9.12 8.87
N LEU A 5 49.86 9.28 9.75
CA LEU A 5 49.43 8.40 10.86
C LEU A 5 50.42 8.31 12.03
N VAL A 6 50.04 8.84 13.20
CA VAL A 6 50.21 8.27 14.58
C VAL A 6 49.16 8.97 15.47
N PHE A 7 48.02 8.37 15.87
CA PHE A 7 47.73 7.41 16.96
C PHE A 7 48.16 7.82 18.39
N GLY A 8 47.17 8.23 19.19
CA GLY A 8 47.19 8.17 20.66
C GLY A 8 46.26 7.05 21.14
N LYS A 9 46.83 6.13 21.92
CA LYS A 9 46.38 4.82 22.41
C LYS A 9 46.09 5.01 23.92
N ILE A 10 45.20 4.35 24.67
CA ILE A 10 45.28 3.00 25.29
C ILE A 10 44.05 2.88 26.25
N ILE A 11 43.08 1.96 26.07
CA ILE A 11 42.85 0.60 26.64
C ILE A 11 42.56 0.48 28.16
N ARG A 12 41.39 -0.08 28.51
CA ARG A 12 41.09 -1.33 29.30
C ARG A 12 39.62 -1.28 29.73
N GLY A 13 38.72 -2.25 29.54
CA GLY A 13 38.85 -3.67 29.26
C GLY A 13 38.01 -4.43 30.29
N ALA A 14 36.83 -4.94 29.91
CA ALA A 14 36.16 -6.03 30.58
C ALA A 14 35.27 -6.75 29.55
N LEU A 15 35.69 -7.97 29.19
CA LEU A 15 34.82 -8.94 28.53
C LEU A 15 33.70 -9.29 29.50
N ASP A 16 32.46 -9.25 29.03
CA ASP A 16 31.44 -10.18 29.51
C ASP A 16 30.90 -10.94 28.30
N MET A 17 31.14 -12.25 28.30
CA MET A 17 30.73 -13.16 27.24
C MET A 17 29.32 -13.64 27.54
N THR A 18 28.32 -12.90 27.07
CA THR A 18 27.01 -13.47 26.78
C THR A 18 26.57 -13.01 25.39
N GLY A 19 26.42 -13.98 24.49
CA GLY A 19 25.98 -13.75 23.13
C GLY A 19 24.56 -13.19 23.11
N LYS A 20 24.45 -11.87 22.97
CA LYS A 20 23.28 -11.18 22.41
C LYS A 20 23.79 -10.20 21.37
N HIS A 21 23.43 -10.46 20.12
CA HIS A 21 23.53 -9.49 19.04
C HIS A 21 22.80 -8.20 19.50
N PRO A 22 23.42 -7.01 19.44
CA PRO A 22 22.66 -5.79 19.61
C PRO A 22 21.69 -5.69 18.43
N GLU A 23 20.41 -5.57 18.73
CA GLU A 23 19.37 -5.16 17.80
C GLU A 23 19.85 -3.88 17.11
N GLU A 24 19.98 -3.93 15.78
CA GLU A 24 20.22 -2.75 14.96
C GLU A 24 19.04 -1.80 15.15
N VAL A 25 19.29 -0.71 15.87
CA VAL A 25 18.45 0.49 15.83
C VAL A 25 18.54 1.01 14.40
N GLU A 26 17.49 0.75 13.61
CA GLU A 26 17.35 1.24 12.25
C GLU A 26 17.16 2.76 12.30
N ASP A 27 18.28 3.51 12.27
CA ASP A 27 18.33 4.96 12.15
C ASP A 27 17.62 5.41 10.86
N THR A 28 16.35 5.80 10.97
CA THR A 28 15.60 6.47 9.91
C THR A 28 16.20 7.86 9.66
N LYS A 29 17.19 7.94 8.76
CA LYS A 29 17.66 9.22 8.24
C LYS A 29 16.60 9.81 7.30
N GLU A 30 15.66 10.55 7.89
CA GLU A 30 14.70 11.41 7.20
C GLU A 30 15.42 12.46 6.33
N ILE A 31 14.72 12.99 5.31
CA ILE A 31 15.11 14.25 4.68
C ILE A 31 14.98 15.32 5.78
N SER A 32 16.08 15.95 6.19
CA SER A 32 16.09 16.88 7.33
C SER A 32 14.96 17.91 7.23
N GLY A 33 14.04 17.90 8.19
CA GLY A 33 12.88 18.82 8.26
C GLY A 33 11.58 18.33 7.62
N VAL A 34 11.55 17.11 7.06
CA VAL A 34 10.34 16.48 6.48
C VAL A 34 9.91 15.28 7.30
N VAL A 35 8.70 15.33 7.85
CA VAL A 35 8.11 14.24 8.64
C VAL A 35 7.14 13.44 7.76
N PHE A 36 7.36 12.13 7.67
CA PHE A 36 6.47 11.21 6.96
C PHE A 36 5.52 10.51 7.93
N GLY A 37 4.23 10.80 7.84
CA GLY A 37 3.21 10.25 8.74
C GLY A 37 2.37 9.16 8.08
N THR A 38 2.29 7.99 8.73
CA THR A 38 1.29 6.94 8.43
C THR A 38 0.54 6.57 9.71
N TYR A 39 -0.78 6.34 9.62
CA TYR A 39 -1.56 5.91 10.79
C TYR A 39 -1.17 4.49 11.20
N ASN A 40 -0.62 4.32 12.40
CA ASN A 40 -0.40 3.00 13.02
C ASN A 40 -1.69 2.55 13.71
N THR A 41 -2.29 1.44 13.26
CA THR A 41 -3.59 0.94 13.78
C THR A 41 -3.48 0.20 15.12
N SER A 42 -2.32 0.26 15.79
CA SER A 42 -2.02 -0.46 17.02
C SER A 42 -1.80 0.48 18.21
N VAL A 43 -2.71 1.41 18.47
CA VAL A 43 -2.78 2.08 19.79
C VAL A 43 -4.22 2.13 20.27
N SER A 44 -4.40 1.59 21.48
CA SER A 44 -5.63 1.46 22.27
C SER A 44 -6.56 2.68 22.26
N LYS A 45 -7.87 2.40 22.29
CA LYS A 45 -9.03 3.30 22.47
C LYS A 45 -8.70 4.69 23.06
N PRO A 46 -9.25 5.79 22.51
CA PRO A 46 -9.05 7.12 23.08
C PRO A 46 -9.66 7.21 24.48
N ARG A 47 -8.87 7.66 25.46
CA ARG A 47 -9.37 8.15 26.75
C ARG A 47 -10.04 9.52 26.51
N PRO A 48 -11.15 9.83 27.19
CA PRO A 48 -11.76 11.15 27.08
C PRO A 48 -10.81 12.20 27.64
N TYR A 49 -10.32 13.09 26.78
CA TYR A 49 -9.52 14.25 27.16
C TYR A 49 -10.46 15.35 27.66
N THR A 50 -10.44 15.64 28.96
CA THR A 50 -10.94 16.91 29.51
C THR A 50 -10.00 18.04 29.11
N MET A 51 -10.48 18.97 28.29
CA MET A 51 -9.73 20.18 27.91
C MET A 51 -9.72 21.20 29.04
N THR A 52 -8.52 21.57 29.50
CA THR A 52 -8.29 22.87 30.13
C THR A 52 -7.74 23.82 29.07
N PRO A 53 -8.24 25.07 28.94
CA PRO A 53 -7.82 25.97 27.88
C PRO A 53 -6.37 26.42 28.12
N ARG A 54 -5.46 26.00 27.24
CA ARG A 54 -4.15 26.64 27.08
C ARG A 54 -4.33 27.68 25.97
N SER A 55 -3.88 28.91 26.23
CA SER A 55 -4.03 30.07 25.34
C SER A 55 -3.72 29.75 23.87
N ASP A 56 -4.75 29.78 23.01
CA ASP A 56 -4.65 29.66 21.57
C ASP A 56 -3.85 30.84 21.00
N ARG A 57 -2.61 30.58 20.59
CA ARG A 57 -2.06 31.27 19.44
C ARG A 57 -2.58 30.48 18.24
N GLU A 58 -3.51 31.04 17.48
CA GLU A 58 -3.90 30.50 16.18
C GLU A 58 -2.64 30.44 15.32
N VAL A 59 -2.05 29.25 15.20
CA VAL A 59 -0.98 29.01 14.26
C VAL A 59 -1.65 29.05 12.90
N ASP A 60 -1.27 30.01 12.07
CA ASP A 60 -1.67 30.02 10.67
C ASP A 60 -1.08 28.76 10.05
N GLU A 61 -1.85 27.71 9.77
CA GLU A 61 -1.34 26.43 9.25
C GLU A 61 -1.62 26.34 7.74
N VAL A 62 -0.62 25.99 6.92
CA VAL A 62 -0.86 25.73 5.50
C VAL A 62 -1.21 24.26 5.29
N LYS A 63 -2.41 23.98 4.79
CA LYS A 63 -2.87 22.63 4.46
C LYS A 63 -3.00 22.48 2.95
N VAL A 64 -2.31 21.51 2.38
CA VAL A 64 -2.31 21.14 0.97
C VAL A 64 -2.95 19.76 0.85
N TYR A 65 -4.16 19.69 0.34
CA TYR A 65 -4.83 18.45 0.00
C TYR A 65 -4.56 18.11 -1.47
N THR A 66 -4.24 16.86 -1.74
CA THR A 66 -3.89 16.38 -3.08
C THR A 66 -4.63 15.10 -3.40
N ASP A 67 -5.13 14.99 -4.64
CA ASP A 67 -5.72 13.77 -5.16
C ASP A 67 -5.43 13.59 -6.65
N GLY A 68 -5.40 12.34 -7.11
CA GLY A 68 -5.24 11.95 -8.50
C GLY A 68 -6.43 11.14 -9.00
N SER A 69 -7.13 11.64 -10.02
CA SER A 69 -8.30 10.95 -10.57
C SER A 69 -8.06 10.46 -11.98
N ARG A 70 -8.79 9.40 -12.36
CA ARG A 70 -8.83 8.88 -13.73
C ARG A 70 -10.27 8.57 -14.10
N ASN A 71 -10.72 9.09 -15.24
CA ASN A 71 -12.06 8.88 -15.75
C ASN A 71 -12.16 7.63 -16.65
N ASP A 72 -13.37 7.28 -17.05
CA ASP A 72 -13.67 6.11 -17.89
C ASP A 72 -13.08 6.21 -19.31
N SER A 73 -12.69 7.42 -19.74
CA SER A 73 -12.05 7.68 -21.02
C SER A 73 -10.52 7.57 -20.97
N ASP A 74 -9.97 7.00 -19.89
CA ASP A 74 -8.53 6.86 -19.62
C ASP A 74 -7.77 8.20 -19.59
N CYS A 75 -8.51 9.28 -19.34
CA CYS A 75 -7.99 10.60 -19.08
C CYS A 75 -7.82 10.74 -17.56
N SER A 76 -6.71 11.34 -17.13
CA SER A 76 -6.46 11.58 -15.71
C SER A 76 -6.20 13.04 -15.42
N GLY A 77 -6.49 13.41 -14.19
CA GLY A 77 -6.35 14.75 -13.66
C GLY A 77 -5.74 14.73 -12.27
N SER A 78 -5.10 15.83 -11.91
CA SER A 78 -4.54 16.08 -10.59
C SER A 78 -5.31 17.23 -9.94
N GLY A 79 -5.73 17.04 -8.70
CA GLY A 79 -6.47 18.03 -7.93
C GLY A 79 -5.67 18.47 -6.71
N ILE A 80 -5.56 19.79 -6.54
CA ILE A 80 -4.86 20.41 -5.43
C ILE A 80 -5.79 21.41 -4.78
N TYR A 81 -5.95 21.29 -3.46
CA TYR A 81 -6.66 22.26 -2.65
C TYR A 81 -5.74 22.75 -1.52
N ILE A 82 -5.35 24.02 -1.58
CA ILE A 82 -4.52 24.66 -0.56
C ILE A 82 -5.41 25.59 0.25
N THR A 83 -5.33 25.49 1.58
CA THR A 83 -6.12 26.32 2.48
C THR A 83 -5.29 26.77 3.68
N THR A 84 -5.47 28.03 4.04
CA THR A 84 -5.04 28.67 5.29
C THR A 84 -6.26 29.27 5.98
N HIS A 85 -6.08 29.92 7.13
CA HIS A 85 -7.20 30.58 7.83
C HIS A 85 -7.88 31.69 7.01
N ASN A 86 -7.15 32.34 6.09
CA ASN A 86 -7.62 33.50 5.34
C ASN A 86 -7.74 33.27 3.82
N GLN A 87 -7.16 32.20 3.29
CA GLN A 87 -7.03 32.00 1.85
C GLN A 87 -7.33 30.55 1.47
N GLU A 88 -7.95 30.39 0.30
CA GLU A 88 -8.08 29.11 -0.37
C GLU A 88 -7.61 29.22 -1.83
N LEU A 89 -7.00 28.15 -2.33
CA LEU A 89 -6.60 27.99 -3.72
C LEU A 89 -6.98 26.59 -4.19
N LYS A 90 -7.62 26.53 -5.36
CA LYS A 90 -8.09 25.30 -6.01
C LYS A 90 -7.44 25.22 -7.38
N ILE A 91 -6.68 24.15 -7.62
CA ILE A 91 -5.93 23.95 -8.87
C ILE A 91 -6.28 22.58 -9.41
N HIS A 92 -6.83 22.54 -10.62
CA HIS A 92 -6.94 21.32 -11.40
C HIS A 92 -5.88 21.32 -12.50
N ARG A 93 -5.40 20.13 -12.84
CA ARG A 93 -4.49 19.91 -13.97
C ARG A 93 -4.94 18.71 -14.76
N ARG A 94 -5.05 18.86 -16.07
CA ARG A 94 -5.12 17.72 -17.00
C ARG A 94 -3.75 17.07 -17.11
N ASN A 95 -3.67 15.78 -16.79
CA ASN A 95 -2.43 15.01 -16.90
C ASN A 95 -2.21 14.50 -18.34
N PRO A 96 -1.00 14.10 -18.72
CA PRO A 96 -0.78 13.41 -19.99
C PRO A 96 -1.67 12.17 -20.13
N ASP A 97 -2.02 11.83 -21.37
CA ASP A 97 -2.81 10.62 -21.64
C ASP A 97 -2.09 9.37 -21.10
N PHE A 98 -2.87 8.39 -20.62
CA PHE A 98 -2.36 7.14 -20.03
C PHE A 98 -1.57 7.31 -18.73
N CYS A 99 -1.60 8.50 -18.11
CA CYS A 99 -1.02 8.74 -16.80
C CYS A 99 -1.79 7.95 -15.73
N SER A 100 -1.07 7.11 -14.98
CA SER A 100 -1.66 6.28 -13.93
C SER A 100 -2.18 7.12 -12.77
N VAL A 101 -3.10 6.57 -11.98
CA VAL A 101 -3.58 7.20 -10.73
C VAL A 101 -2.40 7.55 -9.83
N PHE A 102 -1.50 6.59 -9.56
CA PHE A 102 -0.29 6.84 -8.78
C PHE A 102 0.58 8.01 -9.30
N ARG A 103 0.75 8.13 -10.62
CA ARG A 103 1.51 9.25 -11.19
C ARG A 103 0.75 10.57 -11.07
N SER A 104 -0.58 10.54 -11.18
CA SER A 104 -1.45 11.69 -10.98
C SER A 104 -1.36 12.23 -9.55
N GLU A 105 -1.34 11.34 -8.55
CA GLU A 105 -1.08 11.70 -7.14
C GLU A 105 0.26 12.42 -6.95
N LEU A 106 1.33 11.91 -7.57
CA LEU A 106 2.64 12.55 -7.49
C LEU A 106 2.65 13.91 -8.20
N ILE A 107 1.97 14.04 -9.34
CA ILE A 107 1.82 15.33 -10.03
C ILE A 107 1.05 16.33 -9.16
N ALA A 108 0.02 15.89 -8.45
CA ALA A 108 -0.74 16.73 -7.52
C ALA A 108 0.16 17.26 -6.38
N ILE A 109 1.01 16.39 -5.81
CA ILE A 109 1.99 16.80 -4.78
C ILE A 109 3.02 17.78 -5.37
N ASP A 110 3.58 17.48 -6.54
CA ASP A 110 4.58 18.30 -7.21
C ASP A 110 4.06 19.72 -7.49
N GLU A 111 2.81 19.83 -7.94
CA GLU A 111 2.13 21.09 -8.20
C GLU A 111 1.72 21.83 -6.93
N GLY A 112 1.27 21.09 -5.92
CA GLY A 112 0.97 21.65 -4.60
C GLY A 112 2.20 22.33 -4.01
N LEU A 113 3.38 21.72 -4.16
CA LEU A 113 4.65 22.29 -3.72
C LEU A 113 5.05 23.56 -4.48
N ASP A 114 4.83 23.62 -5.80
CA ASP A 114 5.12 24.83 -6.60
C ASP A 114 4.22 26.01 -6.20
N SER A 115 2.97 25.70 -5.84
CA SER A 115 1.94 26.67 -5.52
C SER A 115 2.12 27.33 -4.14
N LEU A 116 2.97 26.76 -3.27
CA LEU A 116 3.27 27.30 -1.95
C LEU A 116 3.93 28.69 -2.00
N SER A 117 4.59 29.04 -3.10
CA SER A 117 5.17 30.36 -3.32
C SER A 117 4.14 31.50 -3.27
N SER A 118 2.86 31.19 -3.51
CA SER A 118 1.75 32.16 -3.51
C SER A 118 1.18 32.43 -2.11
N PHE A 119 1.63 31.71 -1.09
CA PHE A 119 1.14 31.83 0.28
C PHE A 119 2.19 32.43 1.19
N SER A 120 1.75 33.28 2.13
CA SER A 120 2.57 33.61 3.30
C SER A 120 2.61 32.36 4.16
N CYS A 121 3.64 31.53 3.99
CA CYS A 121 3.71 30.24 4.68
C CYS A 121 3.93 30.45 6.17
N SER A 122 3.10 29.76 6.94
CA SER A 122 3.43 29.30 8.29
C SER A 122 4.81 28.67 8.36
N ASP A 123 5.37 28.60 9.56
CA ASP A 123 6.50 27.71 9.86
C ASP A 123 6.16 26.22 9.59
N GLU A 124 4.87 25.83 9.52
CA GLU A 124 4.45 24.44 9.26
C GLU A 124 3.58 24.28 8.00
N ILE A 125 3.94 23.30 7.17
CA ILE A 125 3.23 22.94 5.93
C ILE A 125 2.77 21.49 6.02
N TRP A 126 1.47 21.26 5.84
CA TRP A 126 0.85 19.94 5.88
C TRP A 126 0.39 19.52 4.50
N ILE A 127 1.02 18.49 3.93
CA ILE A 127 0.63 17.85 2.68
C ILE A 127 -0.16 16.59 3.03
N LEU A 128 -1.42 16.56 2.65
CA LEU A 128 -2.42 15.57 3.01
C LEU A 128 -2.86 14.82 1.74
N THR A 129 -2.58 13.52 1.70
CA THR A 129 -2.93 12.64 0.57
C THR A 129 -3.46 11.31 1.10
N ASP A 130 -4.44 10.74 0.41
CA ASP A 130 -4.92 9.39 0.69
C ASP A 130 -4.15 8.30 -0.09
N SER A 131 -3.19 8.70 -0.93
CA SER A 131 -2.29 7.81 -1.63
C SER A 131 -1.13 7.32 -0.74
N ARG A 132 -1.32 6.16 -0.10
CA ARG A 132 -0.24 5.47 0.64
C ARG A 132 0.98 5.20 -0.23
N SER A 133 0.77 4.90 -1.51
CA SER A 133 1.86 4.61 -2.45
C SER A 133 2.71 5.86 -2.72
N SER A 134 2.12 7.06 -2.79
CA SER A 134 2.86 8.32 -2.94
C SER A 134 3.75 8.59 -1.73
N ILE A 135 3.22 8.39 -0.53
CA ILE A 135 4.00 8.56 0.72
C ILE A 135 5.14 7.55 0.79
N GLN A 136 4.86 6.28 0.52
CA GLN A 136 5.87 5.22 0.49
C GLN A 136 6.94 5.47 -0.58
N HIS A 137 6.55 6.02 -1.73
CA HIS A 137 7.49 6.37 -2.78
C HIS A 137 8.44 7.48 -2.33
N SER A 138 7.92 8.57 -1.76
CA SER A 138 8.73 9.68 -1.25
C SER A 138 9.55 9.30 -0.02
N SER A 139 9.06 8.42 0.85
CA SER A 139 9.82 7.95 2.01
C SER A 139 11.02 7.07 1.60
N ASN A 140 10.89 6.31 0.50
CA ASN A 140 11.96 5.53 -0.09
C ASN A 140 12.86 6.37 -1.02
N TRP A 141 13.16 7.61 -0.61
CA TRP A 141 13.86 8.63 -1.41
C TRP A 141 15.15 8.14 -2.08
N HIS A 142 15.91 7.25 -1.44
CA HIS A 142 17.15 6.68 -1.98
C HIS A 142 16.94 5.80 -3.24
N ARG A 143 15.73 5.30 -3.46
CA ARG A 143 15.33 4.48 -4.62
C ARG A 143 14.57 5.23 -5.70
N VAL A 144 14.18 6.48 -5.43
CA VAL A 144 13.45 7.32 -6.40
C VAL A 144 14.38 7.63 -7.57
N ARG A 145 13.90 7.44 -8.80
CA ARG A 145 14.67 7.62 -10.05
C ARG A 145 13.87 8.30 -11.15
N ASP A 146 12.56 8.40 -11.02
CA ASP A 146 11.71 9.11 -11.96
C ASP A 146 11.78 10.62 -11.76
N ASN A 147 11.54 11.37 -12.84
CA ASN A 147 11.69 12.82 -12.85
C ASN A 147 10.73 13.52 -11.87
N THR A 148 9.49 13.04 -11.76
CA THR A 148 8.47 13.62 -10.88
C THR A 148 8.85 13.43 -9.42
N GLY A 149 9.21 12.21 -9.01
CA GLY A 149 9.70 11.95 -7.66
C GLY A 149 10.95 12.76 -7.31
N MET A 150 11.92 12.88 -8.22
CA MET A 150 13.13 13.69 -7.99
C MET A 150 12.81 15.18 -7.84
N ASN A 151 11.86 15.72 -8.62
CA ASN A 151 11.39 17.09 -8.48
C ASN A 151 10.78 17.34 -7.10
N ILE A 152 9.87 16.45 -6.67
CA ILE A 152 9.24 16.52 -5.33
C ILE A 152 10.32 16.52 -4.24
N LEU A 153 11.28 15.58 -4.30
CA LEU A 153 12.35 15.48 -3.31
C LEU A 153 13.22 16.75 -3.27
N ASN A 154 13.55 17.33 -4.42
CA ASN A 154 14.32 18.58 -4.48
C ASN A 154 13.54 19.76 -3.89
N LYS A 155 12.24 19.87 -4.19
CA LYS A 155 11.35 20.91 -3.65
C LYS A 155 11.20 20.76 -2.14
N LEU A 156 10.92 19.56 -1.66
CA LEU A 156 10.86 19.24 -0.22
C LEU A 156 12.15 19.63 0.49
N LYS A 157 13.30 19.28 -0.07
CA LYS A 157 14.61 19.64 0.49
C LYS A 157 14.85 21.15 0.50
N SER A 158 14.41 21.89 -0.52
CA SER A 158 14.56 23.35 -0.55
C SER A 158 13.64 24.05 0.46
N LEU A 159 12.40 23.57 0.59
CA LEU A 159 11.41 24.15 1.49
C LEU A 159 11.71 23.79 2.95
N SER A 160 12.30 22.62 3.21
CA SER A 160 12.64 22.17 4.57
C SER A 160 13.74 22.99 5.24
N VAL A 161 14.40 23.89 4.50
CA VAL A 161 15.33 24.89 5.05
C VAL A 161 14.60 25.94 5.88
N SER A 162 13.38 26.31 5.46
CA SER A 162 12.60 27.40 6.06
C SER A 162 11.36 26.92 6.80
N TYR A 163 10.83 25.75 6.43
CA TYR A 163 9.54 25.26 6.90
C TYR A 163 9.66 23.84 7.43
N ARG A 164 8.82 23.50 8.41
CA ARG A 164 8.60 22.13 8.84
C ARG A 164 7.51 21.51 7.98
N ILE A 165 7.86 20.47 7.22
CA ILE A 165 6.95 19.88 6.24
C ILE A 165 6.46 18.53 6.76
N HIS A 166 5.15 18.34 6.74
CA HIS A 166 4.48 17.12 7.12
C HIS A 166 3.84 16.49 5.89
N LEU A 167 4.34 15.34 5.45
CA LEU A 167 3.68 14.54 4.42
C LEU A 167 2.88 13.43 5.12
N GLN A 168 1.57 13.58 5.18
CA GLN A 168 0.69 12.80 6.05
C GLN A 168 -0.37 12.05 5.24
N TRP A 169 -0.46 10.75 5.50
CA TRP A 169 -1.53 9.92 4.93
C TRP A 169 -2.86 10.23 5.61
N ILE A 170 -3.93 10.40 4.83
CA ILE A 170 -5.30 10.50 5.31
C ILE A 170 -6.20 9.42 4.69
N PRO A 171 -7.24 8.95 5.38
CA PRO A 171 -8.20 8.01 4.80
C PRO A 171 -9.08 8.67 3.72
N ALA A 172 -9.25 7.98 2.59
CA ALA A 172 -10.20 8.34 1.55
C ALA A 172 -11.66 8.12 2.01
N HIS A 173 -12.59 8.92 1.49
CA HIS A 173 -14.05 8.74 1.62
C HIS A 173 -14.60 8.64 3.05
N VAL A 174 -13.97 9.35 4.00
CA VAL A 174 -14.47 9.48 5.37
C VAL A 174 -14.92 10.91 5.70
N ASN A 175 -15.33 11.68 4.68
CA ASN A 175 -15.81 13.06 4.79
C ASN A 175 -14.76 14.04 5.32
N ILE A 176 -13.49 13.85 4.96
CA ILE A 176 -12.47 14.91 5.15
C ILE A 176 -12.71 15.94 4.05
N GLN A 177 -13.34 17.07 4.40
CA GLN A 177 -13.80 18.07 3.44
C GLN A 177 -12.71 18.50 2.43
N GLY A 178 -11.49 18.74 2.88
CA GLY A 178 -10.39 19.12 1.99
C GLY A 178 -10.02 18.03 0.96
N ASN A 179 -10.12 16.74 1.34
CA ASN A 179 -9.85 15.61 0.45
C ASN A 179 -10.98 15.42 -0.58
N GLU A 180 -12.24 15.57 -0.15
CA GLU A 180 -13.38 15.49 -1.08
C GLU A 180 -13.34 16.64 -2.09
N ILE A 181 -12.86 17.83 -1.68
CA ILE A 181 -12.62 18.97 -2.58
C ILE A 181 -11.51 18.64 -3.57
N SER A 182 -10.36 18.09 -3.13
CA SER A 182 -9.27 17.73 -4.05
C SER A 182 -9.69 16.63 -5.04
N ASP A 183 -10.47 15.64 -4.62
CA ASP A 183 -11.02 14.60 -5.50
C ASP A 183 -11.96 15.17 -6.56
N ALA A 184 -12.87 16.09 -6.18
CA ALA A 184 -13.72 16.77 -7.14
C ALA A 184 -12.91 17.61 -8.15
N ILE A 185 -11.85 18.29 -7.69
CA ILE A 185 -10.95 19.07 -8.54
C ILE A 185 -10.16 18.16 -9.48
N ALA A 186 -9.68 17.01 -9.01
CA ALA A 186 -8.95 16.04 -9.81
C ALA A 186 -9.82 15.45 -10.93
N LYS A 187 -11.09 15.15 -10.62
CA LYS A 187 -12.09 14.71 -11.61
C LYS A 187 -12.35 15.78 -12.66
N ALA A 188 -12.55 17.03 -12.25
CA ALA A 188 -12.71 18.14 -13.19
C ALA A 188 -11.50 18.29 -14.12
N GLY A 189 -10.28 18.16 -13.57
CA GLY A 189 -9.04 18.18 -14.36
C GLY A 189 -8.90 17.00 -15.34
N ALA A 190 -9.53 15.86 -15.06
CA ALA A 190 -9.52 14.71 -15.99
C ALA A 190 -10.43 14.93 -17.21
N ASP A 191 -11.46 15.77 -17.06
CA ASP A 191 -12.45 16.08 -18.09
C ASP A 191 -12.04 17.26 -19.00
N ASP A 192 -10.98 17.98 -18.63
CA ASP A 192 -10.41 19.05 -19.44
C ASP A 192 -9.86 18.55 -20.79
N ALA A 193 -9.98 19.41 -21.81
CA ALA A 193 -9.52 19.12 -23.16
C ALA A 193 -7.99 18.89 -23.19
N SER A 194 -7.59 17.78 -23.82
CA SER A 194 -6.17 17.47 -24.03
C SER A 194 -5.53 18.52 -24.94
N VAL A 195 -4.35 19.02 -24.56
CA VAL A 195 -3.48 19.84 -25.43
C VAL A 195 -2.66 18.87 -26.31
N PRO A 196 -2.33 19.18 -27.58
CA PRO A 196 -1.57 18.27 -28.44
C PRO A 196 -0.28 17.80 -27.76
N SER A 197 -0.25 16.51 -27.41
CA SER A 197 0.76 15.94 -26.52
C SER A 197 2.15 15.93 -27.15
N ALA A 198 3.15 16.26 -26.35
CA ALA A 198 4.52 15.80 -26.57
C ALA A 198 4.55 14.26 -26.65
N PRO A 199 5.60 13.64 -27.22
CA PRO A 199 5.70 12.18 -27.29
C PRO A 199 5.53 11.53 -25.92
N LEU A 200 4.69 10.50 -25.83
CA LEU A 200 4.48 9.74 -24.59
C LEU A 200 5.81 9.23 -24.03
N THR A 201 6.05 9.46 -22.75
CA THR A 201 7.19 8.93 -22.01
C THR A 201 7.16 7.41 -21.98
N TYR A 202 8.32 6.78 -21.74
CA TYR A 202 8.40 5.32 -21.59
C TYR A 202 7.42 4.77 -20.56
N LEU A 203 7.22 5.48 -19.44
CA LEU A 203 6.29 5.07 -18.38
C LEU A 203 4.83 5.14 -18.83
N GLU A 204 4.45 6.15 -19.62
CA GLU A 204 3.11 6.27 -20.21
C GLU A 204 2.87 5.17 -21.26
N GLN A 205 3.87 4.87 -22.09
CA GLN A 205 3.81 3.75 -23.03
C GLN A 205 3.69 2.39 -22.32
N PHE A 206 4.46 2.19 -21.24
CA PHE A 206 4.40 0.99 -20.42
C PHE A 206 3.05 0.87 -19.69
N SER A 207 2.52 1.97 -19.15
CA SER A 207 1.19 2.03 -18.52
C SER A 207 0.11 1.62 -19.52
N ARG A 208 0.14 2.18 -20.73
CA ARG A 208 -0.76 1.83 -21.84
C ARG A 208 -0.64 0.35 -22.24
N ALA A 209 0.58 -0.18 -22.33
CA ALA A 209 0.80 -1.59 -22.62
C ALA A 209 0.28 -2.50 -21.49
N LYS A 210 0.50 -2.11 -20.23
CA LYS A 210 0.01 -2.82 -19.05
C LYS A 210 -1.51 -2.84 -18.99
N ASP A 211 -2.19 -1.72 -19.28
CA ASP A 211 -3.64 -1.66 -19.26
C ASP A 211 -4.26 -2.45 -20.43
N ARG A 212 -3.67 -2.41 -21.63
CA ARG A 212 -4.02 -3.35 -22.72
C ARG A 212 -3.88 -4.80 -22.29
N ASN A 213 -2.76 -5.14 -21.64
CA ASN A 213 -2.54 -6.48 -21.12
C ASN A 213 -3.53 -6.84 -20.02
N LYS A 214 -3.93 -5.93 -19.13
CA LYS A 214 -5.00 -6.20 -18.16
C LYS A 214 -6.32 -6.51 -18.86
N THR A 215 -6.72 -5.76 -19.88
CA THR A 215 -7.94 -6.06 -20.64
C THR A 215 -7.86 -7.42 -21.32
N ILE A 216 -6.70 -7.79 -21.86
CA ILE A 216 -6.45 -9.12 -22.44
C ILE A 216 -6.47 -10.22 -21.38
N LEU A 217 -5.88 -9.98 -20.20
CA LEU A 217 -5.83 -10.91 -19.06
C LEU A 217 -7.18 -11.05 -18.34
N LEU A 218 -8.05 -10.04 -18.45
CA LEU A 218 -9.42 -10.06 -17.92
C LEU A 218 -10.38 -10.84 -18.82
N ILE A 219 -9.99 -11.17 -20.06
CA ILE A 219 -10.69 -12.17 -20.85
C ILE A 219 -10.29 -13.52 -20.26
N PRO A 220 -11.18 -14.21 -19.52
CA PRO A 220 -10.86 -15.55 -19.04
C PRO A 220 -10.55 -16.40 -20.27
N PRO A 221 -9.47 -17.21 -20.26
CA PRO A 221 -9.25 -18.18 -21.31
C PRO A 221 -10.55 -18.95 -21.56
N VAL A 222 -10.99 -19.02 -22.81
CA VAL A 222 -12.21 -19.76 -23.22
C VAL A 222 -11.89 -21.25 -23.12
N HIS A 223 -11.78 -21.73 -21.89
CA HIS A 223 -11.50 -23.12 -21.60
C HIS A 223 -12.50 -23.57 -20.54
N HIS A 224 -13.05 -24.76 -20.75
CA HIS A 224 -14.11 -25.33 -19.91
C HIS A 224 -13.78 -25.37 -18.41
N TRP A 225 -12.50 -25.36 -18.01
CA TRP A 225 -12.09 -25.35 -16.61
C TRP A 225 -12.30 -23.99 -15.92
N TYR A 226 -12.23 -22.86 -16.65
CA TYR A 226 -12.51 -21.52 -16.11
C TYR A 226 -14.01 -21.23 -15.95
N GLN A 227 -14.86 -21.87 -16.76
CA GLN A 227 -16.32 -21.71 -16.68
C GLN A 227 -16.92 -22.41 -15.44
N GLY A 228 -16.23 -23.42 -14.89
CA GLY A 228 -16.70 -24.18 -13.73
C GLY A 228 -16.19 -23.69 -12.37
N SER A 229 -15.10 -22.92 -12.34
CA SER A 229 -14.40 -22.60 -11.09
C SER A 229 -13.84 -21.18 -11.12
N ARG A 230 -14.42 -20.27 -10.33
CA ARG A 230 -13.80 -18.95 -10.07
C ARG A 230 -12.54 -19.16 -9.23
N PRO A 231 -11.32 -18.96 -9.75
CA PRO A 231 -10.13 -19.01 -8.91
C PRO A 231 -10.21 -17.79 -7.98
N GLY A 232 -10.37 -18.03 -6.68
CA GLY A 232 -10.55 -16.96 -5.68
C GLY A 232 -12.00 -16.63 -5.33
N GLY A 233 -12.99 -17.38 -5.84
CA GLY A 233 -14.34 -17.31 -5.29
C GLY A 233 -14.35 -17.81 -3.86
N CYS A 234 -14.57 -16.91 -2.88
CA CYS A 234 -14.97 -17.33 -1.55
C CYS A 234 -16.22 -18.22 -1.70
N LEU A 235 -16.18 -19.44 -1.17
CA LEU A 235 -17.40 -20.22 -1.01
C LEU A 235 -18.31 -19.37 -0.12
N SER A 236 -19.40 -18.84 -0.66
CA SER A 236 -20.36 -18.00 0.07
C SER A 236 -21.18 -18.87 1.03
N ILE A 237 -20.48 -19.46 2.01
CA ILE A 237 -21.04 -20.31 3.04
C ILE A 237 -21.17 -19.45 4.28
N ALA A 238 -22.33 -19.51 4.94
CA ALA A 238 -22.56 -18.93 6.24
C ALA A 238 -21.80 -19.69 7.35
N CYS A 239 -20.47 -19.69 7.28
CA CYS A 239 -19.58 -20.24 8.30
C CYS A 239 -18.51 -19.20 8.68
N SER A 240 -17.69 -19.51 9.69
CA SER A 240 -16.69 -18.56 10.18
C SER A 240 -15.62 -18.26 9.11
N ARG A 241 -14.95 -17.12 9.21
CA ARG A 241 -13.81 -16.78 8.32
C ARG A 241 -12.71 -17.84 8.35
N HIS A 242 -12.52 -18.51 9.49
CA HIS A 242 -11.57 -19.60 9.63
C HIS A 242 -12.00 -20.82 8.78
N ASP A 243 -13.25 -21.25 8.92
CA ASP A 243 -13.82 -22.38 8.16
C ASP A 243 -13.79 -22.12 6.64
N GLN A 244 -14.13 -20.89 6.21
CA GLN A 244 -14.08 -20.49 4.80
C GLN A 244 -12.63 -20.58 4.26
N THR A 245 -11.67 -20.07 5.03
CA THR A 245 -10.26 -20.11 4.64
C THR A 245 -9.75 -21.54 4.52
N THR A 246 -10.11 -22.41 5.46
CA THR A 246 -9.75 -23.83 5.47
C THR A 246 -10.29 -24.55 4.23
N LEU A 247 -11.56 -24.37 3.90
CA LEU A 247 -12.15 -25.00 2.70
C LEU A 247 -11.53 -24.45 1.40
N THR A 248 -11.32 -23.14 1.29
CA THR A 248 -10.72 -22.53 0.09
C THR A 248 -9.27 -22.99 -0.10
N ARG A 249 -8.49 -23.10 0.97
CA ARG A 249 -7.13 -23.64 0.93
C ARG A 249 -7.10 -25.09 0.47
N LEU A 250 -8.00 -25.93 0.97
CA LEU A 250 -8.07 -27.32 0.56
C LEU A 250 -8.52 -27.50 -0.91
N LEU A 251 -9.49 -26.69 -1.35
CA LEU A 251 -9.92 -26.66 -2.76
C LEU A 251 -8.82 -26.23 -3.71
N SER A 252 -8.02 -25.23 -3.31
CA SER A 252 -6.90 -24.71 -4.09
C SER A 252 -5.61 -25.53 -3.94
N GLY A 253 -5.55 -26.43 -2.95
CA GLY A 253 -4.37 -27.21 -2.62
C GLY A 253 -3.40 -26.50 -1.68
N HIS A 254 -3.55 -25.20 -1.41
CA HIS A 254 -2.61 -24.37 -0.64
C HIS A 254 -2.81 -24.49 0.88
N ILE A 255 -2.14 -25.44 1.51
CA ILE A 255 -2.30 -25.79 2.93
C ILE A 255 -1.01 -25.44 3.69
N ARG A 256 -1.12 -24.87 4.90
CA ARG A 256 0.03 -24.36 5.68
C ARG A 256 1.06 -25.42 6.11
N SER A 257 0.71 -26.71 6.11
CA SER A 257 1.51 -27.79 6.71
C SER A 257 2.15 -28.77 5.72
N LEU A 258 2.48 -28.33 4.49
CA LEU A 258 3.05 -29.22 3.46
C LEU A 258 4.56 -29.00 3.29
N SER A 259 5.29 -30.11 3.20
CA SER A 259 6.65 -30.13 2.64
C SER A 259 6.54 -30.39 1.13
N PHE A 260 7.40 -29.73 0.34
CA PHE A 260 7.37 -29.83 -1.12
C PHE A 260 8.15 -31.07 -1.57
N SER A 261 7.48 -32.07 -2.17
CA SER A 261 8.13 -33.26 -2.72
C SER A 261 7.62 -33.57 -4.14
N TYR A 262 8.52 -33.95 -5.06
CA TYR A 262 8.20 -34.39 -6.43
C TYR A 262 7.13 -33.56 -7.18
N ASN A 263 7.27 -32.22 -7.19
CA ASN A 263 6.35 -31.28 -7.86
C ASN A 263 4.89 -31.28 -7.34
N SER A 264 4.61 -31.82 -6.15
CA SER A 264 3.29 -31.76 -5.50
C SER A 264 3.41 -31.36 -4.03
N GLU A 265 2.43 -30.63 -3.52
CA GLU A 265 2.36 -30.28 -2.10
C GLU A 265 1.76 -31.48 -1.31
N CYS A 266 2.49 -32.03 -0.32
CA CYS A 266 2.14 -33.27 0.38
C CYS A 266 2.17 -33.10 1.92
N PHE A 267 1.21 -33.75 2.61
CA PHE A 267 1.18 -33.84 4.08
C PHE A 267 2.23 -34.86 4.52
N GLU A 268 2.93 -34.59 5.63
CA GLU A 268 3.92 -35.53 6.14
C GLU A 268 3.32 -36.92 6.40
N ILE A 269 2.13 -36.99 6.99
CA ILE A 269 1.40 -38.23 7.28
C ILE A 269 -0.11 -38.03 7.11
N CYS A 270 -0.81 -38.99 6.48
CA CYS A 270 -2.26 -39.06 6.51
C CYS A 270 -2.74 -39.55 7.88
N LEU A 271 -3.51 -38.74 8.61
CA LEU A 271 -4.00 -39.10 9.95
C LEU A 271 -5.00 -40.28 9.98
N LYS A 272 -5.54 -40.69 8.83
CA LYS A 272 -6.49 -41.83 8.76
C LYS A 272 -5.84 -43.16 8.39
N CYS A 273 -4.91 -43.16 7.44
CA CYS A 273 -4.27 -44.39 6.95
C CYS A 273 -2.76 -44.47 7.26
N THR A 274 -2.20 -43.45 7.91
CA THR A 274 -0.78 -43.32 8.28
C THR A 274 0.20 -43.33 7.11
N ALA A 275 -0.27 -43.14 5.88
CA ALA A 275 0.59 -43.04 4.71
C ALA A 275 1.46 -41.77 4.79
N GLU A 276 2.76 -41.93 4.56
CA GLU A 276 3.71 -40.83 4.44
C GLU A 276 3.48 -40.06 3.12
N GLN A 277 3.72 -38.75 3.12
CA GLN A 277 3.58 -37.88 1.93
C GLN A 277 2.20 -37.94 1.27
N ALA A 278 1.15 -37.75 2.07
CA ALA A 278 -0.23 -37.78 1.60
C ALA A 278 -0.60 -36.49 0.85
N ALA A 279 -0.89 -36.57 -0.44
CA ALA A 279 -1.46 -35.43 -1.18
C ALA A 279 -2.86 -35.05 -0.65
N PRO A 280 -3.32 -33.80 -0.84
CA PRO A 280 -4.68 -33.38 -0.48
C PRO A 280 -5.78 -34.29 -1.04
N ASP A 281 -5.61 -34.78 -2.28
CA ASP A 281 -6.54 -35.72 -2.91
C ASP A 281 -6.57 -37.09 -2.20
N HIS A 282 -5.43 -37.53 -1.66
CA HIS A 282 -5.35 -38.75 -0.85
C HIS A 282 -6.05 -38.57 0.49
N VAL A 283 -5.89 -37.42 1.16
CA VAL A 283 -6.57 -37.14 2.42
C VAL A 283 -8.08 -37.10 2.23
N LEU A 284 -8.56 -36.45 1.16
CA LEU A 284 -9.97 -36.44 0.80
C LEU A 284 -10.49 -37.85 0.52
N ALA A 285 -9.80 -38.62 -0.32
CA ALA A 285 -10.19 -39.99 -0.64
C ALA A 285 -10.19 -40.91 0.61
N CYS A 286 -9.22 -40.74 1.51
CA CYS A 286 -9.21 -41.45 2.79
C CYS A 286 -10.45 -41.11 3.61
N LEU A 287 -10.91 -39.86 3.61
CA LEU A 287 -12.13 -39.44 4.30
C LEU A 287 -13.43 -39.79 3.57
N GLU A 288 -13.35 -40.52 2.44
CA GLU A 288 -14.49 -40.80 1.55
C GLU A 288 -15.12 -39.51 0.99
N LEU A 289 -14.31 -38.47 0.83
CA LEU A 289 -14.69 -37.18 0.28
C LEU A 289 -14.00 -36.93 -1.07
N SER A 290 -14.63 -36.12 -1.90
CA SER A 290 -14.06 -35.60 -3.14
C SER A 290 -13.99 -34.07 -3.12
N LYS A 291 -13.22 -33.50 -4.06
CA LYS A 291 -13.22 -32.04 -4.30
C LYS A 291 -14.62 -31.50 -4.64
N GLN A 292 -15.51 -32.34 -5.19
CA GLN A 292 -16.88 -31.96 -5.50
C GLN A 292 -17.75 -31.85 -4.23
N ASP A 293 -17.46 -32.63 -3.19
CA ASP A 293 -18.19 -32.59 -1.91
C ASP A 293 -17.89 -31.32 -1.11
N LEU A 294 -16.67 -30.78 -1.24
CA LEU A 294 -16.29 -29.48 -0.69
C LEU A 294 -17.13 -28.32 -1.24
N VAL A 295 -17.63 -28.44 -2.47
CA VAL A 295 -18.47 -27.43 -3.12
C VAL A 295 -19.95 -27.73 -2.91
N SER A 296 -20.34 -29.00 -2.99
CA SER A 296 -21.74 -29.42 -2.95
C SER A 296 -22.29 -29.50 -1.53
N ASN A 297 -21.47 -29.87 -0.55
CA ASN A 297 -21.86 -30.05 0.86
C ASN A 297 -20.76 -29.54 1.82
N PRO A 298 -20.45 -28.24 1.83
CA PRO A 298 -19.32 -27.71 2.57
C PRO A 298 -19.45 -27.83 4.10
N LEU A 299 -20.67 -27.74 4.64
CA LEU A 299 -20.92 -27.84 6.09
C LEU A 299 -20.67 -29.27 6.62
N LEU A 300 -21.16 -30.28 5.90
CA LEU A 300 -20.88 -31.68 6.22
C LEU A 300 -19.37 -31.95 6.18
N THR A 301 -18.71 -31.41 5.16
CA THR A 301 -17.27 -31.59 4.99
C THR A 301 -16.45 -30.93 6.13
N LEU A 302 -16.88 -29.75 6.60
CA LEU A 302 -16.30 -29.10 7.78
C LEU A 302 -16.48 -29.92 9.05
N ASP A 303 -17.65 -30.54 9.25
CA ASP A 303 -17.90 -31.40 10.40
C ASP A 303 -16.97 -32.62 10.40
N PHE A 304 -16.74 -33.24 9.23
CA PHE A 304 -15.73 -34.29 9.08
C PHE A 304 -14.32 -33.80 9.45
N PHE A 305 -13.90 -32.61 9.01
CA PHE A 305 -12.58 -32.08 9.37
C PHE A 305 -12.43 -31.79 10.86
N ARG A 306 -13.48 -31.32 11.53
CA ARG A 306 -13.47 -31.11 12.99
C ARG A 306 -13.35 -32.43 13.74
N VAL A 307 -14.12 -33.45 13.35
CA VAL A 307 -14.08 -34.79 13.97
C VAL A 307 -12.69 -35.42 13.82
N HIS A 308 -12.06 -35.25 12.67
CA HIS A 308 -10.74 -35.81 12.40
C HIS A 308 -9.56 -34.90 12.80
N ARG A 309 -9.82 -33.77 13.49
CA ARG A 309 -8.82 -32.78 13.95
C ARG A 309 -7.91 -32.25 12.83
N LEU A 310 -8.47 -32.10 11.63
CA LEU A 310 -7.75 -31.62 10.45
C LEU A 310 -7.83 -30.09 10.26
N MET A 311 -8.61 -29.40 11.11
CA MET A 311 -8.78 -27.94 11.03
C MET A 311 -7.47 -27.16 11.24
N ASP A 312 -6.58 -27.67 12.10
CA ASP A 312 -5.32 -27.00 12.45
C ASP A 312 -4.18 -27.28 11.45
N LEU A 313 -4.39 -28.23 10.52
CA LEU A 313 -3.42 -28.62 9.51
C LEU A 313 -3.49 -27.77 8.23
N ILE A 314 -4.54 -26.93 8.06
CA ILE A 314 -4.87 -26.16 6.84
C ILE A 314 -4.78 -24.64 7.07
#